data_AF-A0A7S0UQT6-F1
#
_entry.id   AF-A0A7S0UQT6-F1
#
_cell.length_a   1.000
_cell.length_b   1.000
_cell.length_c   1.000
_cell.angle_alpha   90.00
_cell.angle_beta   90.00
_cell.angle_gamma   90.00
#
_symmetry.space_group_name_H-M   'P 1'
#
loop_
_entity.id
_entity.type
_entity.pdbx_description
1 polymer ?
#
loop_
_entity_poly.entity_id
_entity_poly.type
_entity_poly.pdbx_seq_one_letter_code
_entity_poly.pdbx_strand_id
1 'polypeptide(L)'
;GIVSIRGALMRYIITVGWDKKLHFFEDNGLLQGEAIRSVPGHRGDILSLALLPGTSTVVTGSEDGELWIWNLESGAPKKKIVVPGSRSRAANERSIECMAFMHQGPGGGGGGSGGGGRG
;
A
#
# COMPACT_ATOMS: atom_id res chain seq x y z
N GLY A 1 -11.17 -8.93 -6.21
CA GLY A 1 -11.70 -7.57 -6.48
C GLY A 1 -10.56 -6.72 -6.98
N ILE A 2 -10.82 -5.83 -7.94
CA ILE A 2 -9.78 -4.94 -8.46
C ILE A 2 -9.78 -3.67 -7.61
N VAL A 3 -8.66 -3.38 -6.96
CA VAL A 3 -8.47 -2.11 -6.23
C VAL A 3 -7.66 -1.18 -7.13
N SER A 4 -8.16 0.03 -7.34
CA SER A 4 -7.52 1.06 -8.15
C SER A 4 -7.31 2.32 -7.33
N ILE A 5 -6.15 2.95 -7.48
CA ILE A 5 -5.85 4.24 -6.85
C ILE A 5 -5.28 5.19 -7.90
N ARG A 6 -5.75 6.43 -7.86
CA ARG A 6 -5.28 7.55 -8.68
C ARG A 6 -4.44 8.50 -7.82
N GLY A 7 -3.18 8.72 -8.19
CA GLY A 7 -2.30 9.65 -7.48
C GLY A 7 -2.54 11.10 -7.91
N ALA A 8 -2.78 12.02 -6.97
CA ALA A 8 -3.09 13.42 -7.27
C ALA A 8 -1.91 14.24 -7.86
N LEU A 9 -0.69 13.70 -7.84
CA LEU A 9 0.52 14.35 -8.37
C LEU A 9 1.19 13.55 -9.50
N MET A 10 0.70 12.33 -9.80
CA MET A 10 1.35 11.45 -10.76
C MET A 10 0.36 10.77 -11.68
N ARG A 11 0.75 10.84 -12.95
CA ARG A 11 0.19 10.36 -14.21
C ARG A 11 -0.10 8.86 -14.28
N TYR A 12 -0.42 8.18 -13.18
CA TYR A 12 -0.57 6.72 -13.14
C TYR A 12 -1.80 6.24 -12.36
N ILE A 13 -2.42 5.20 -12.91
CA ILE A 13 -3.41 4.36 -12.26
C ILE A 13 -2.77 3.02 -11.99
N ILE A 14 -2.92 2.51 -10.76
CA ILE A 14 -2.39 1.20 -10.38
C ILE A 14 -3.57 0.29 -10.10
N THR A 15 -3.54 -0.91 -10.67
CA THR A 15 -4.53 -1.94 -10.38
C THR A 15 -3.85 -3.20 -9.85
N VAL A 16 -4.57 -3.92 -9.00
CA VAL A 16 -4.15 -5.20 -8.43
C VAL A 16 -5.30 -6.19 -8.46
N GLY A 17 -4.99 -7.49 -8.43
CA GLY A 17 -6.02 -8.52 -8.37
C GLY A 17 -5.46 -9.93 -8.32
N TRP A 18 -6.20 -10.86 -8.93
CA TRP A 18 -5.98 -12.31 -8.83
C TRP A 18 -4.84 -12.86 -9.68
N ASP A 19 -4.27 -12.02 -10.55
CA ASP A 19 -3.11 -12.38 -11.33
C ASP A 19 -1.79 -12.17 -10.57
N LYS A 20 -1.89 -11.75 -9.30
CA LYS A 20 -0.79 -11.66 -8.32
C LYS A 20 0.23 -10.57 -8.66
N LYS A 21 -0.15 -9.67 -9.56
CA LYS A 21 0.71 -8.62 -10.10
C LYS A 21 0.10 -7.24 -9.85
N LEU A 22 0.99 -6.26 -9.84
CA LEU A 22 0.61 -4.86 -9.91
C LEU A 22 0.68 -4.41 -11.36
N HIS A 23 -0.39 -3.80 -11.86
CA HIS A 23 -0.40 -3.20 -13.19
C HIS A 23 -0.42 -1.69 -13.08
N PHE A 24 0.40 -1.04 -13.88
CA PHE A 24 0.48 0.40 -13.97
C PHE A 24 -0.07 0.84 -15.32
N PHE A 25 -0.86 1.89 -15.32
CA PHE A 25 -1.44 2.53 -16.49
C PHE A 25 -1.13 4.01 -16.44
N GLU A 26 -0.83 4.62 -17.58
CA GLU A 26 -0.67 6.07 -17.65
C GLU A 26 -2.05 6.74 -17.66
N ASP A 27 -2.28 7.67 -16.72
CA ASP A 27 -3.47 8.49 -16.64
C ASP A 27 -3.34 9.70 -17.58
N ASN A 28 -3.60 9.45 -18.85
CA ASN A 28 -3.70 10.48 -19.90
C ASN A 28 -5.14 11.03 -20.05
N GLY A 29 -6.05 10.70 -19.13
CA GLY A 29 -7.46 11.10 -19.19
C GLY A 29 -8.34 10.30 -20.15
N LEU A 30 -7.78 9.36 -20.92
CA LEU A 30 -8.53 8.56 -21.89
C LEU A 30 -8.78 7.11 -21.43
N LEU A 31 -8.14 6.64 -20.35
CA LEU A 31 -8.19 5.26 -19.82
C LEU A 31 -8.04 4.16 -20.90
N GLN A 32 -7.50 4.52 -22.06
CA GLN A 32 -7.28 3.64 -23.19
C GLN A 32 -5.80 3.28 -23.21
N GLY A 33 -5.51 2.01 -22.96
CA GLY A 33 -4.15 1.51 -23.01
C GLY A 33 -4.00 0.13 -22.39
N GLU A 34 -2.99 -0.59 -22.86
CA GLU A 34 -2.42 -1.74 -22.16
C GLU A 34 -1.64 -1.24 -20.94
N ALA A 35 -1.43 -2.13 -19.96
CA ALA A 35 -0.59 -1.80 -18.82
C ALA A 35 0.82 -1.44 -19.30
N ILE A 36 1.29 -0.25 -18.96
CA ILE A 36 2.66 0.19 -19.30
C ILE A 36 3.73 -0.61 -18.54
N ARG A 37 3.32 -1.24 -17.43
CA ARG A 37 4.17 -2.10 -16.61
C ARG A 37 3.30 -3.09 -15.85
N SER A 38 3.77 -4.33 -15.77
CA SER A 38 3.23 -5.35 -14.88
C SER A 38 4.36 -5.88 -13.98
N VAL A 39 4.16 -5.83 -12.67
CA VAL A 39 5.19 -6.15 -11.68
C VAL A 39 4.77 -7.38 -10.87
N PRO A 40 5.52 -8.49 -10.94
CA PRO A 40 5.28 -9.67 -10.11
C PRO A 40 5.92 -9.54 -8.73
N GLY A 41 5.37 -10.22 -7.73
CA GLY A 41 6.04 -10.43 -6.44
C GLY A 41 5.24 -11.25 -5.43
N HIS A 42 3.92 -11.00 -5.33
CA HIS A 42 3.05 -11.81 -4.48
C HIS A 42 2.89 -13.23 -5.02
N ARG A 43 2.69 -14.18 -4.11
CA ARG A 43 2.46 -15.61 -4.43
C ARG A 43 0.97 -15.97 -4.44
N GLY A 44 0.17 -15.15 -3.77
CA GLY A 44 -1.28 -15.21 -3.74
C GLY A 44 -1.91 -13.99 -4.38
N ASP A 45 -3.23 -13.98 -4.39
CA ASP A 45 -4.00 -12.88 -4.93
C ASP A 45 -3.71 -11.60 -4.13
N ILE A 46 -3.60 -10.48 -4.84
CA ILE A 46 -3.47 -9.19 -4.16
C ILE A 46 -4.88 -8.71 -3.86
N LEU A 47 -5.15 -8.46 -2.58
CA LEU A 47 -6.48 -8.18 -2.08
C LEU A 47 -6.62 -6.71 -1.68
N SER A 48 -5.50 -6.06 -1.36
CA SER A 48 -5.49 -4.67 -0.95
C SER A 48 -4.30 -3.92 -1.54
N LEU A 49 -4.52 -2.63 -1.83
CA LEU A 49 -3.54 -1.70 -2.38
C LEU A 49 -3.73 -0.36 -1.68
N ALA A 50 -2.64 0.32 -1.38
CA ALA A 50 -2.69 1.63 -0.74
C ALA A 50 -1.48 2.50 -1.17
N LEU A 51 -1.72 3.77 -1.51
CA LEU A 51 -0.67 4.79 -1.73
C LEU A 51 -0.35 5.58 -0.46
N LEU A 52 0.93 5.70 -0.11
CA LEU A 52 1.37 6.54 1.01
C LEU A 52 1.39 8.02 0.56
N PRO A 53 0.52 8.90 1.11
CA PRO A 53 0.38 10.27 0.63
C PRO A 53 1.68 11.07 0.71
N GLY A 54 1.94 11.89 -0.31
CA GLY A 54 3.16 12.71 -0.38
C GLY A 54 4.44 11.93 -0.67
N THR A 55 4.34 10.63 -1.00
CA THR A 55 5.51 9.79 -1.30
C THR A 55 5.30 8.98 -2.59
N SER A 56 6.40 8.55 -3.21
CA SER A 56 6.40 7.59 -4.32
C SER A 56 6.39 6.14 -3.80
N THR A 57 5.53 5.85 -2.81
CA THR A 57 5.47 4.54 -2.14
C THR A 57 4.07 3.95 -2.19
N VAL A 58 4.02 2.68 -2.58
CA VAL A 58 2.79 1.87 -2.65
C VAL A 58 2.96 0.69 -1.71
N VAL A 59 1.88 0.30 -1.03
CA VAL A 59 1.82 -0.92 -0.23
C VAL A 59 0.75 -1.84 -0.81
N THR A 60 1.04 -3.13 -0.91
CA THR A 60 0.09 -4.17 -1.29
C THR A 60 0.00 -5.25 -0.22
N GLY A 61 -1.20 -5.79 -0.01
CA GLY A 61 -1.46 -6.93 0.85
C GLY A 61 -2.14 -8.06 0.08
N SER A 62 -1.78 -9.29 0.41
CA SER A 62 -2.18 -10.48 -0.35
C SER A 62 -2.73 -11.59 0.55
N GLU A 63 -3.46 -12.50 -0.09
CA GLU A 63 -3.83 -13.81 0.46
C GLU A 63 -2.63 -14.59 0.99
N ASP A 64 -1.43 -14.37 0.45
CA ASP A 64 -0.21 -15.04 0.90
C ASP A 64 0.25 -14.65 2.32
N GLY A 65 -0.40 -13.65 2.93
CA GLY A 65 -0.10 -13.15 4.27
C GLY A 65 1.15 -12.28 4.35
N GLU A 66 1.58 -11.75 3.21
CA GLU A 66 2.70 -10.84 3.08
C GLU A 66 2.21 -9.46 2.64
N LEU A 67 2.95 -8.46 3.08
CA LEU A 67 2.88 -7.10 2.60
C LEU A 67 4.10 -6.83 1.72
N TRP A 68 3.90 -6.11 0.63
CA TRP A 68 4.99 -5.60 -0.18
C TRP A 68 4.94 -4.08 -0.25
N ILE A 69 6.11 -3.47 -0.12
CA ILE A 69 6.34 -2.04 -0.28
C ILE A 69 7.05 -1.85 -1.61
N TRP A 70 6.53 -0.97 -2.44
CA TRP A 70 7.00 -0.71 -3.79
C TRP A 70 7.38 0.76 -3.96
N ASN A 71 8.34 1.00 -4.84
CA ASN A 71 8.56 2.33 -5.41
C ASN A 71 7.56 2.53 -6.55
N LEU A 72 6.77 3.61 -6.49
CA LEU A 72 5.77 3.94 -7.51
C LEU A 72 6.41 4.29 -8.87
N GLU A 73 7.47 5.08 -8.88
CA GLU A 73 8.12 5.57 -10.10
C GLU A 73 8.85 4.43 -10.83
N SER A 74 9.70 3.70 -10.11
CA SER A 74 10.48 2.61 -10.71
C SER A 74 9.71 1.30 -10.81
N GLY A 75 8.60 1.15 -10.08
CA GLY A 75 7.87 -0.12 -9.96
C GLY A 75 8.64 -1.20 -9.20
N ALA A 76 9.81 -0.87 -8.64
CA ALA A 76 10.67 -1.85 -7.99
C ALA A 76 10.18 -2.18 -6.57
N PRO A 77 10.26 -3.46 -6.15
CA PRO A 77 10.00 -3.82 -4.76
C PRO A 77 11.08 -3.22 -3.86
N LYS A 78 10.66 -2.45 -2.86
CA LYS A 78 11.54 -1.91 -1.81
C LYS A 78 11.71 -2.89 -0.67
N LYS A 79 10.61 -3.51 -0.24
CA LYS A 79 10.62 -4.36 0.95
C LYS A 79 9.46 -5.35 0.95
N LYS A 80 9.75 -6.56 1.40
CA LYS A 80 8.76 -7.57 1.75
C LYS A 80 8.64 -7.64 3.27
N ILE A 81 7.41 -7.65 3.77
CA ILE A 81 7.09 -7.71 5.19
C ILE A 81 6.14 -8.87 5.41
N VAL A 82 6.45 -9.72 6.38
CA VAL A 82 5.53 -10.77 6.82
C VAL A 82 4.81 -10.23 8.05
N VAL A 83 3.49 -10.24 8.04
CA VAL A 83 2.71 -9.80 9.20
C VAL A 83 2.95 -10.79 10.34
N PRO A 84 3.35 -10.31 11.54
CA PRO A 84 3.53 -11.18 12.70
C PRO A 84 2.30 -12.05 12.95
N GLY A 85 2.51 -13.35 13.16
CA GLY A 85 1.44 -14.31 13.36
C GLY A 85 0.81 -14.88 12.10
N SER A 86 0.95 -14.27 10.91
CA SER A 86 0.34 -14.81 9.68
C SER A 86 0.91 -16.19 9.32
N ARG A 87 2.23 -16.39 9.46
CA ARG A 87 2.88 -17.69 9.20
C ARG A 87 2.46 -18.81 10.15
N SER A 88 1.96 -18.49 11.34
CA SER A 88 1.51 -19.48 12.32
C SER A 88 0.05 -19.90 12.10
N ARG A 89 -0.70 -19.17 11.28
CA ARG A 89 -2.11 -19.45 10.97
C ARG A 89 -2.24 -20.41 9.79
N ALA A 90 -3.40 -21.06 9.68
CA ALA A 90 -3.76 -21.83 8.50
C ALA A 90 -3.77 -20.92 7.26
N ALA A 91 -3.47 -21.47 6.08
CA ALA A 91 -3.27 -20.68 4.86
C ALA A 91 -4.47 -19.77 4.53
N ASN A 92 -5.69 -20.24 4.78
CA ASN A 92 -6.95 -19.52 4.61
C ASN A 92 -7.16 -18.35 5.59
N GLU A 93 -6.34 -18.23 6.64
CA GLU A 93 -6.44 -17.18 7.68
C GLU A 93 -5.30 -16.17 7.60
N ARG A 94 -4.48 -16.24 6.55
CA ARG A 94 -3.33 -15.35 6.33
C ARG A 94 -3.70 -14.08 5.56
N SER A 95 -4.88 -14.06 4.97
CA SER A 95 -5.37 -13.04 4.05
C SER A 95 -5.30 -11.61 4.62
N ILE A 96 -4.74 -10.67 3.83
CA ILE A 96 -4.71 -9.24 4.14
C ILE A 96 -5.67 -8.51 3.20
N GLU A 97 -6.93 -8.39 3.62
CA GLU A 97 -8.03 -7.95 2.75
C GLU A 97 -8.23 -6.44 2.72
N CYS A 98 -7.83 -5.74 3.79
CA CYS A 98 -8.07 -4.31 3.93
C CYS A 98 -6.82 -3.61 4.46
N MET A 99 -6.47 -2.49 3.82
CA MET A 99 -5.43 -1.58 4.29
C MET A 99 -6.00 -0.17 4.35
N ALA A 100 -5.74 0.51 5.46
CA ALA A 100 -6.05 1.93 5.62
C ALA A 100 -4.78 2.63 6.08
N PHE A 101 -4.48 3.80 5.50
CA PHE A 101 -3.47 4.68 6.07
C PHE A 101 -4.10 5.58 7.10
N MET A 102 -3.49 5.62 8.28
CA MET A 102 -3.77 6.66 9.26
C MET A 102 -2.97 7.91 8.86
N HIS A 103 -3.65 8.98 8.48
CA HIS A 103 -3.00 10.28 8.34
C HIS A 103 -2.63 10.77 9.74
N GLN A 104 -1.35 10.95 10.03
CA GLN A 104 -0.97 11.70 11.22
C GLN A 104 -1.40 13.15 10.94
N GLY A 105 -2.35 13.66 11.71
CA GLY A 105 -2.68 15.09 11.67
C GLY A 105 -1.44 15.94 11.94
N PRO A 106 -1.45 17.23 11.55
CA PRO A 106 -0.35 18.14 11.90
C PRO A 106 -0.08 18.02 13.41
N GLY A 107 1.19 17.77 13.74
CA GLY A 107 1.60 17.07 14.96
C GLY A 107 0.94 17.56 16.25
N GLY A 108 0.60 16.58 17.11
CA GLY A 108 0.30 16.82 18.52
C GLY A 108 1.55 17.33 19.23
N GLY A 109 1.81 18.63 19.10
CA GLY A 109 2.81 19.35 19.86
C GLY A 109 2.31 19.59 21.29
N GLY A 110 3.06 19.06 22.25
CA GLY A 110 3.34 19.71 23.53
C GLY A 110 2.16 20.01 24.46
N GLY A 111 1.81 19.04 25.31
CA GLY A 111 1.11 19.28 26.58
C GLY A 111 2.00 18.90 27.76
N GLY A 112 3.21 19.46 27.84
CA GLY A 112 4.04 19.36 29.04
C GLY A 112 3.50 20.30 30.11
N SER A 113 2.65 19.82 31.01
CA SER A 113 2.38 20.52 32.28
C SER A 113 3.52 20.20 33.24
N GLY A 114 4.57 21.03 33.15
CA GLY A 114 5.62 21.09 34.17
C GLY A 114 5.01 21.42 35.53
N GLY A 115 5.43 20.69 36.56
CA GLY A 115 5.19 21.06 37.94
C GLY A 115 5.86 22.38 38.29
N GLY A 116 5.17 23.20 39.07
CA GLY A 116 5.70 24.39 39.70
C GLY A 116 4.80 24.74 40.87
N GLY A 117 5.27 24.48 42.09
CA GLY A 117 4.55 24.78 43.32
C GLY A 117 4.70 26.23 43.79
N ARG A 118 4.11 26.45 44.97
CA ARG A 118 4.18 27.60 45.90
C ARG A 118 3.08 28.65 45.76
N GLY A 119 2.45 28.91 46.90
CA GLY A 119 1.35 29.82 47.18
C GLY A 119 0.59 29.31 48.38
#